data_AF-A0A227J8M6-F1
#
_entry.id   AF-A0A227J8M6-F1
#
_cell.length_a   1.000
_cell.length_b   1.000
_cell.length_c   1.000
_cell.angle_alpha   90.00
_cell.angle_beta   90.00
_cell.angle_gamma   90.00
#
_symmetry.space_group_name_H-M   'P 1'
#
loop_
_entity.id
_entity.type
_entity.pdbx_description
1 polymer ?
#
loop_
_entity_poly.entity_id
_entity_poly.type
_entity_poly.pdbx_seq_one_letter_code
_entity_poly.pdbx_strand_id
1 'polypeptide(L)'
;LPQEWDLLRRKVDDVKLQLPSSAQISVVQDEFSEVYGMLFSIHSTDAAPEELRRYAEELQRQIKAVDGIKKIELHGVQPRVVHIDMPDERLAQYGLSIAQVWNQLSTQNSTFEAGKFDAGTERIRIAQTSEFQSLEDIRNLIINGGTGEFGSGLIRLGDIAD
;
A
#
# COMPACT_ATOMS: atom_id res chain seq x y z
N LEU A 1 25.45 16.82 -1.45
CA LEU A 1 25.54 15.82 -0.36
C LEU A 1 27.01 15.52 -0.15
N PRO A 2 27.49 15.32 1.10
CA PRO A 2 28.88 14.92 1.35
C PRO A 2 29.17 13.57 0.66
N GLN A 3 30.26 13.46 -0.11
CA GLN A 3 30.62 12.27 -0.89
C GLN A 3 30.77 11.00 -0.02
N GLU A 4 31.00 11.19 1.27
CA GLU A 4 31.25 10.17 2.27
C GLU A 4 30.00 9.29 2.51
N TRP A 5 28.80 9.90 2.54
CA TRP A 5 27.54 9.17 2.72
C TRP A 5 27.17 8.34 1.48
N ASP A 6 27.49 8.85 0.29
CA ASP A 6 27.33 8.12 -0.96
C ASP A 6 28.32 6.96 -1.08
N LEU A 7 29.54 7.10 -0.53
CA LEU A 7 30.48 5.99 -0.42
C LEU A 7 29.97 4.93 0.58
N LEU A 8 29.47 5.35 1.74
CA LEU A 8 28.92 4.44 2.75
C LEU A 8 27.74 3.64 2.20
N ARG A 9 26.78 4.32 1.53
CA ARG A 9 25.62 3.68 0.91
C ARG A 9 26.02 2.62 -0.11
N ARG A 10 26.96 2.96 -1.01
CA ARG A 10 27.50 2.00 -1.99
C ARG A 10 28.14 0.79 -1.31
N LYS A 11 28.97 1.01 -0.29
CA LYS A 11 29.64 -0.10 0.43
C LYS A 11 28.66 -1.00 1.17
N VAL A 12 27.61 -0.44 1.75
CA VAL A 12 26.53 -1.20 2.38
C VAL A 12 25.76 -2.01 1.34
N ASP A 13 25.42 -1.40 0.20
CA ASP A 13 24.71 -2.09 -0.89
C ASP A 13 25.55 -3.23 -1.51
N ASP A 14 26.87 -3.06 -1.64
CA ASP A 14 27.80 -4.08 -2.15
C ASP A 14 27.75 -5.39 -1.32
N VAL A 15 27.60 -5.28 0.02
CA VAL A 15 27.63 -6.42 0.95
C VAL A 15 26.25 -6.88 1.40
N LYS A 16 25.20 -6.15 1.02
CA LYS A 16 23.81 -6.38 1.44
C LYS A 16 23.33 -7.81 1.17
N LEU A 17 23.72 -8.40 0.03
CA LEU A 17 23.38 -9.77 -0.35
C LEU A 17 24.09 -10.84 0.49
N GLN A 18 25.16 -10.47 1.20
CA GLN A 18 25.89 -11.36 2.12
C GLN A 18 25.29 -11.34 3.53
N LEU A 19 24.36 -10.42 3.80
CA LEU A 19 23.66 -10.34 5.08
C LEU A 19 22.56 -11.40 5.18
N PRO A 20 22.25 -11.88 6.40
CA PRO A 20 21.06 -12.68 6.66
C PRO A 20 19.80 -12.00 6.10
N SER A 21 18.81 -12.77 5.65
CA SER A 21 17.59 -12.25 5.01
C SER A 21 16.89 -11.14 5.81
N SER A 22 16.92 -11.20 7.15
CA SER A 22 16.37 -10.18 8.03
C SER A 22 17.14 -8.85 8.07
N ALA A 23 18.42 -8.85 7.67
CA ALA A 23 19.31 -7.68 7.68
C ALA A 23 19.61 -7.15 6.27
N GLN A 24 19.08 -7.80 5.22
CA GLN A 24 19.23 -7.33 3.85
C GLN A 24 18.51 -6.00 3.61
N ILE A 25 17.54 -5.60 4.42
CA ILE A 25 16.97 -4.25 4.35
C ILE A 25 17.88 -3.30 5.13
N SER A 26 18.78 -2.62 4.43
CA SER A 26 19.71 -1.66 5.02
C SER A 26 19.40 -0.24 4.55
N VAL A 27 19.33 0.69 5.52
CA VAL A 27 19.13 2.13 5.29
C VAL A 27 20.32 2.85 5.89
N VAL A 28 21.06 3.59 5.06
CA VAL A 28 22.08 4.52 5.55
C VAL A 28 21.38 5.83 5.85
N GLN A 29 21.17 6.10 7.13
CA GLN A 29 20.73 7.40 7.60
C GLN A 29 21.92 8.36 7.55
N ASP A 30 21.76 9.51 6.91
CA ASP A 30 22.77 10.58 6.82
C ASP A 30 22.25 11.92 7.41
N GLU A 31 21.02 11.91 7.94
CA GLU A 31 20.24 13.08 8.34
C GLU A 31 20.34 13.42 9.85
N PHE A 32 21.43 13.05 10.53
CA PHE A 32 21.52 13.14 12.00
C PHE A 32 21.62 14.57 12.57
N SER A 33 21.86 15.57 11.72
CA SER A 33 22.08 16.97 12.12
C SER A 33 20.94 17.90 11.69
N GLU A 34 19.79 17.34 11.30
CA GLU A 34 18.64 18.13 10.89
C GLU A 34 17.87 18.63 12.13
N VAL A 35 17.70 19.95 12.22
CA VAL A 35 16.92 20.58 13.28
C VAL A 35 15.61 21.08 12.68
N TYR A 36 14.48 20.77 13.32
CA TYR A 36 13.19 21.33 12.93
C TYR A 36 13.19 22.84 13.22
N GLY A 37 13.15 23.65 12.16
CA GLY A 37 13.08 25.11 12.29
C GLY A 37 11.69 25.62 12.67
N MET A 38 10.63 24.88 12.34
CA MET A 38 9.23 25.24 12.59
C MET A 38 8.39 23.99 12.83
N LEU A 39 7.45 24.06 13.77
CA LEU A 39 6.47 23.02 14.06
C LEU A 39 5.06 23.61 13.95
N PHE A 40 4.21 22.98 13.15
CA PHE A 40 2.82 23.37 12.98
C PHE A 40 1.89 22.24 13.44
N SER A 41 0.77 22.60 14.06
CA SER A 41 -0.27 21.66 14.46
C SER A 41 -1.55 21.95 13.68
N ILE A 42 -2.12 20.90 13.10
CA ILE A 42 -3.41 20.94 12.41
C ILE A 42 -4.41 20.23 13.31
N HIS A 43 -5.48 20.92 13.68
CA HIS A 43 -6.54 20.38 14.51
C HIS A 43 -7.91 20.80 13.96
N SER A 44 -8.93 20.00 14.25
CA SER A 44 -10.32 20.31 13.98
C SER A 44 -11.21 19.63 15.01
N THR A 45 -12.33 20.26 15.34
CA THR A 45 -13.36 19.68 16.22
C THR A 45 -14.36 18.84 15.43
N ASP A 46 -14.57 19.18 14.15
CA ASP A 46 -15.66 18.65 13.33
C ASP A 46 -15.19 17.78 12.16
N ALA A 47 -13.93 17.92 11.73
CA ALA A 47 -13.42 17.20 10.57
C ALA A 47 -12.98 15.79 10.93
N ALA A 48 -13.28 14.84 10.05
CA ALA A 48 -12.80 13.47 10.19
C ALA A 48 -11.25 13.42 10.07
N PRO A 49 -10.57 12.46 10.74
CA PRO A 49 -9.12 12.31 10.64
C PRO A 49 -8.59 12.19 9.21
N GLU A 50 -9.37 11.58 8.30
CA GLU A 50 -9.02 11.45 6.88
C GLU A 50 -8.97 12.81 6.17
N GLU A 51 -9.91 13.69 6.47
CA GLU A 51 -9.96 15.03 5.89
C GLU A 51 -8.79 15.88 6.40
N LEU A 52 -8.50 15.79 7.71
CA LEU A 52 -7.33 16.44 8.31
C LEU A 52 -6.03 15.97 7.66
N ARG A 53 -5.88 14.65 7.43
CA ARG A 53 -4.72 14.09 6.72
C ARG A 53 -4.62 14.64 5.30
N ARG A 54 -5.70 14.60 4.52
CA ARG A 54 -5.71 15.12 3.14
C ARG A 54 -5.32 16.59 3.08
N TYR A 55 -5.83 17.37 4.03
CA TYR A 55 -5.48 18.78 4.16
C TYR A 55 -4.01 18.98 4.53
N ALA A 56 -3.49 18.19 5.49
CA ALA A 56 -2.09 18.21 5.89
C ALA A 56 -1.16 17.85 4.73
N GLU A 57 -1.51 16.85 3.92
CA GLU A 57 -0.76 16.46 2.72
C GLU A 57 -0.77 17.54 1.64
N GLU A 58 -1.90 18.24 1.46
CA GLU A 58 -1.99 19.37 0.55
C GLU A 58 -1.11 20.54 1.02
N LEU A 59 -1.18 20.88 2.31
CA LEU A 59 -0.32 21.89 2.91
C LEU A 59 1.16 21.50 2.78
N GLN A 60 1.49 20.23 3.01
CA GLN A 60 2.85 19.71 2.82
C GLN A 60 3.33 19.91 1.38
N ARG A 61 2.49 19.60 0.38
CA ARG A 61 2.82 19.80 -1.04
C ARG A 61 3.08 21.26 -1.37
N GLN A 62 2.23 22.16 -0.86
CA GLN A 62 2.36 23.59 -1.12
C GLN A 62 3.60 24.19 -0.45
N ILE A 63 3.85 23.84 0.82
CA ILE A 63 5.02 24.31 1.56
C ILE A 63 6.30 23.78 0.92
N LYS A 64 6.33 22.51 0.49
CA LYS A 64 7.49 21.93 -0.20
C LYS A 64 7.90 22.69 -1.48
N ALA A 65 6.99 23.46 -2.09
CA ALA A 65 7.29 24.27 -3.27
C ALA A 65 7.94 25.63 -2.94
N VAL A 66 7.98 26.04 -1.66
CA VAL A 66 8.59 27.30 -1.23
C VAL A 66 10.11 27.17 -1.22
N ASP A 67 10.79 28.16 -1.80
CA ASP A 67 12.25 28.17 -1.85
C ASP A 67 12.87 28.21 -0.44
N GLY A 68 13.99 27.50 -0.27
CA GLY A 68 14.66 27.34 1.03
C GLY A 68 14.09 26.24 1.93
N ILE A 69 12.98 25.58 1.55
CA ILE A 69 12.45 24.44 2.32
C ILE A 69 13.17 23.16 1.93
N LYS A 70 14.04 22.70 2.83
CA LYS A 70 14.80 21.46 2.65
C LYS A 70 13.95 20.21 2.90
N LYS A 71 13.09 20.23 3.93
CA LYS A 71 12.35 19.06 4.42
C LYS A 71 11.07 19.47 5.12
N ILE A 72 10.05 18.63 4.96
CA ILE A 72 8.78 18.74 5.68
C ILE A 72 8.26 17.33 5.98
N GLU A 73 7.92 17.08 7.23
CA GLU A 73 7.41 15.79 7.71
C GLU A 73 6.03 15.96 8.34
N LEU A 74 5.15 15.01 8.07
CA LEU A 74 3.85 14.92 8.73
C LEU A 74 3.95 13.90 9.86
N HIS A 75 3.53 14.29 11.05
CA HIS A 75 3.47 13.44 12.23
C HIS A 75 2.01 13.18 12.63
N GLY A 76 1.76 12.03 13.28
CA GLY A 76 0.42 11.67 13.74
C GLY A 76 -0.53 11.24 12.60
N VAL A 77 0.00 10.92 11.42
CA VAL A 77 -0.81 10.43 10.30
C VAL A 77 -1.25 9.00 10.59
N GLN A 78 -2.57 8.79 10.70
CA GLN A 78 -3.13 7.46 10.84
C GLN A 78 -3.26 6.82 9.43
N PRO A 79 -2.60 5.69 9.16
CA PRO A 79 -2.72 5.03 7.87
C PRO A 79 -4.14 4.49 7.71
N ARG A 80 -4.72 4.65 6.52
CA ARG A 80 -6.00 4.04 6.18
C ARG A 80 -5.76 2.56 5.89
N VAL A 81 -6.35 1.71 6.72
CA VAL A 81 -6.34 0.25 6.53
C VAL A 81 -7.78 -0.21 6.39
N VAL A 82 -7.99 -1.21 5.54
CA VAL A 82 -9.27 -1.94 5.49
C VAL A 82 -9.07 -3.18 6.35
N HIS A 83 -9.89 -3.29 7.40
CA HIS A 83 -9.98 -4.52 8.16
C HIS A 83 -11.00 -5.43 7.48
N ILE A 84 -10.69 -6.72 7.38
CA ILE A 84 -11.56 -7.73 6.79
C ILE A 84 -11.74 -8.78 7.88
N ASP A 85 -12.89 -8.75 8.53
CA ASP A 85 -13.20 -9.66 9.64
C ASP A 85 -13.78 -10.96 9.07
N MET A 86 -13.06 -12.06 9.24
CA MET A 86 -13.47 -13.39 8.72
C MET A 86 -13.72 -14.35 9.88
N PRO A 87 -14.98 -14.61 10.26
CA PRO A 87 -15.30 -15.60 11.28
C PRO A 87 -14.99 -17.02 10.80
N ASP A 88 -14.31 -17.80 11.65
CA ASP A 88 -13.93 -19.18 11.33
C ASP A 88 -15.15 -20.05 11.01
N GLU A 89 -16.30 -19.81 11.65
CA GLU A 89 -17.54 -20.56 11.40
C GLU A 89 -18.06 -20.34 9.98
N ARG A 90 -18.00 -19.10 9.46
CA ARG A 90 -18.43 -18.79 8.09
C ARG A 90 -17.48 -19.42 7.08
N LEU A 91 -16.17 -19.33 7.30
CA LEU A 91 -15.18 -19.98 6.44
C LEU A 91 -15.35 -21.50 6.39
N ALA A 92 -15.62 -22.14 7.54
CA ALA A 92 -15.83 -23.58 7.63
C ALA A 92 -17.06 -24.07 6.85
N GLN A 93 -18.16 -23.31 6.84
CA GLN A 93 -19.36 -23.65 6.05
C GLN A 93 -19.08 -23.75 4.54
N TYR A 94 -18.10 -23.00 4.05
CA TYR A 94 -17.68 -22.99 2.65
C TYR A 94 -16.40 -23.81 2.39
N GLY A 95 -15.89 -24.54 3.39
CA GLY A 95 -14.67 -25.33 3.28
C GLY A 95 -13.43 -24.50 2.92
N LEU A 96 -13.41 -23.23 3.33
CA LEU A 96 -12.34 -22.28 3.05
C LEU A 96 -11.41 -22.13 4.26
N SER A 97 -10.12 -21.92 3.98
CA SER A 97 -9.14 -21.50 4.97
C SER A 97 -8.79 -20.02 4.79
N ILE A 98 -8.43 -19.34 5.88
CA ILE A 98 -7.95 -17.95 5.86
C ILE A 98 -6.81 -17.78 4.84
N ALA A 99 -5.88 -18.74 4.78
CA ALA A 99 -4.76 -18.70 3.86
C ALA A 99 -5.20 -18.74 2.38
N GLN A 100 -6.24 -19.51 2.05
CA GLN A 100 -6.79 -19.54 0.69
C GLN A 100 -7.46 -18.21 0.33
N VAL A 101 -8.22 -17.61 1.25
CA VAL A 101 -8.85 -16.30 1.02
C VAL A 101 -7.78 -15.22 0.83
N TRP A 102 -6.76 -15.21 1.68
CA TRP A 102 -5.62 -14.28 1.58
C TRP A 102 -4.88 -14.40 0.24
N ASN A 103 -4.57 -15.62 -0.21
CA ASN A 103 -3.88 -15.83 -1.49
C ASN A 103 -4.72 -15.35 -2.67
N GLN A 104 -6.04 -15.56 -2.63
CA GLN A 104 -6.96 -15.07 -3.68
C GLN A 104 -7.05 -13.54 -3.68
N LEU A 105 -7.19 -12.92 -2.50
CA LEU A 105 -7.14 -11.46 -2.32
C LEU A 105 -5.85 -10.86 -2.90
N SER A 106 -4.70 -11.42 -2.54
CA SER A 106 -3.40 -10.95 -2.99
C SER A 106 -3.18 -11.11 -4.50
N THR A 107 -3.73 -12.17 -5.10
CA THR A 107 -3.57 -12.41 -6.54
C THR A 107 -4.43 -11.45 -7.36
N GLN A 108 -5.65 -11.16 -6.89
CA GLN A 108 -6.59 -10.29 -7.61
C GLN A 108 -6.22 -8.80 -7.48
N ASN A 109 -5.60 -8.37 -6.38
CA ASN A 109 -5.08 -7.01 -6.21
C ASN A 109 -3.73 -6.76 -6.90
N SER A 110 -3.28 -7.65 -7.80
CA SER A 110 -2.01 -7.47 -8.51
C SER A 110 -2.23 -6.68 -9.80
N THR A 111 -1.47 -5.60 -9.99
CA THR A 111 -1.45 -4.83 -11.24
C THR A 111 -0.76 -5.67 -12.32
N PHE A 112 -1.49 -6.03 -13.38
CA PHE A 112 -0.91 -6.73 -14.53
C PHE A 112 -0.71 -5.76 -15.70
N GLU A 113 0.54 -5.61 -16.15
CA GLU A 113 0.82 -4.82 -17.35
C GLU A 113 0.47 -5.63 -18.60
N ALA A 114 -0.71 -5.38 -19.18
CA ALA A 114 -1.25 -6.13 -20.31
C ALA A 114 -0.54 -5.86 -21.66
N GLY A 115 0.54 -5.07 -21.65
CA GLY A 115 1.37 -4.78 -22.81
C GLY A 115 0.88 -3.60 -23.67
N LYS A 116 1.32 -3.57 -24.92
CA LYS A 116 1.03 -2.48 -25.88
C LYS A 116 0.65 -3.07 -27.23
N PHE A 117 -0.36 -2.47 -27.86
CA PHE A 117 -0.78 -2.80 -29.22
C PHE A 117 -0.36 -1.67 -30.16
N ASP A 118 0.43 -2.00 -31.17
CA ASP A 118 0.89 -1.04 -32.18
C ASP A 118 -0.15 -1.00 -33.32
N ALA A 119 -0.99 0.04 -33.34
CA ALA A 119 -2.00 0.29 -34.37
C ALA A 119 -1.42 1.23 -35.44
N GLY A 120 -0.50 0.72 -36.26
CA GLY A 120 0.16 1.51 -37.31
C GLY A 120 1.06 2.61 -36.73
N THR A 121 0.66 3.88 -36.86
CA THR A 121 1.39 5.04 -36.29
C THR A 121 1.02 5.33 -34.84
N GLU A 122 -0.03 4.71 -34.29
CA GLU A 122 -0.48 4.93 -32.92
C GLU A 122 -0.07 3.78 -32.00
N ARG A 123 0.34 4.13 -30.79
CA ARG A 123 0.67 3.18 -29.73
C ARG A 123 -0.43 3.18 -28.69
N ILE A 124 -1.19 2.10 -28.63
CA ILE A 124 -2.26 1.96 -27.63
C ILE A 124 -1.72 1.11 -26.47
N ARG A 125 -1.61 1.73 -25.30
CA ARG A 125 -1.29 1.01 -24.06
C ARG A 125 -2.55 0.31 -23.58
N ILE A 126 -2.48 -1.01 -23.40
CA ILE A 126 -3.55 -1.77 -22.77
C ILE A 126 -3.14 -1.97 -21.32
N ALA A 127 -3.91 -1.41 -20.40
CA ALA A 127 -3.70 -1.59 -18.96
C ALA A 127 -4.98 -2.18 -18.36
N GLN A 128 -4.85 -3.31 -17.68
CA GLN A 128 -5.92 -3.85 -16.84
C GLN A 128 -5.69 -3.31 -15.43
N THR A 129 -6.62 -2.50 -14.94
CA THR A 129 -6.57 -2.00 -13.56
C THR A 129 -7.30 -3.00 -12.68
N SER A 130 -6.55 -3.78 -11.91
CA SER A 130 -7.05 -4.73 -10.91
C SER A 130 -7.07 -4.16 -9.48
N GLU A 131 -6.72 -2.88 -9.32
CA GLU A 131 -6.63 -2.23 -8.02
C GLU A 131 -8.03 -1.93 -7.45
N PHE A 132 -8.27 -2.28 -6.20
CA PHE A 132 -9.51 -1.95 -5.51
C PHE A 132 -9.62 -0.43 -5.29
N GLN A 133 -10.68 0.18 -5.80
CA GLN A 133 -10.91 1.62 -5.66
C GLN A 133 -11.93 1.94 -4.56
N SER A 134 -12.73 0.96 -4.17
CA SER A 134 -13.78 1.11 -3.17
C SER A 134 -13.90 -0.11 -2.25
N LEU A 135 -14.56 0.09 -1.11
CA LEU A 135 -14.96 -1.01 -0.21
C LEU A 135 -15.90 -2.00 -0.91
N GLU A 136 -16.69 -1.52 -1.88
CA GLU A 136 -17.61 -2.35 -2.63
C GLU A 136 -16.88 -3.29 -3.60
N ASP A 137 -15.75 -2.86 -4.15
CA ASP A 137 -14.90 -3.72 -4.98
C ASP A 137 -14.31 -4.87 -4.15
N ILE A 138 -13.90 -4.57 -2.91
CA ILE A 138 -13.38 -5.57 -1.97
C ILE A 138 -14.49 -6.55 -1.58
N ARG A 139 -15.71 -6.07 -1.26
CA ARG A 139 -16.85 -6.94 -0.90
C ARG A 139 -17.30 -7.83 -2.04
N ASN A 140 -17.34 -7.31 -3.26
CA ASN A 140 -17.76 -8.05 -4.44
C ASN A 140 -16.68 -8.96 -5.03
N LEU A 141 -15.52 -9.02 -4.40
CA LEU A 141 -14.46 -9.93 -4.80
C LEU A 141 -14.96 -11.37 -4.81
N ILE A 142 -14.84 -12.03 -5.95
CA ILE A 142 -15.24 -13.42 -6.11
C ILE A 142 -14.13 -14.31 -5.56
N ILE A 143 -14.47 -15.08 -4.53
CA ILE A 143 -13.66 -16.11 -3.92
C ILE A 143 -14.14 -17.47 -4.43
N ASN A 144 -13.21 -18.23 -4.99
CA ASN A 144 -13.45 -19.62 -5.35
C ASN A 144 -13.50 -20.45 -4.06
N GLY A 145 -14.68 -20.97 -3.75
CA GLY A 145 -14.90 -21.90 -2.65
C GLY A 145 -14.12 -23.21 -2.82
N GLY A 146 -13.82 -23.87 -1.70
CA GLY A 146 -13.45 -25.29 -1.74
C GLY A 146 -14.65 -26.16 -2.15
N THR A 147 -14.43 -27.43 -2.45
CA THR A 147 -15.52 -28.42 -2.56
C THR A 147 -16.14 -28.64 -1.19
N GLY A 148 -17.06 -27.75 -0.79
CA GLY A 148 -17.86 -27.86 0.43
C GLY A 148 -19.20 -28.55 0.19
N GLU A 149 -20.01 -28.64 1.25
CA GLU A 149 -21.31 -29.32 1.30
C GLU A 149 -22.35 -28.79 0.28
N PHE A 150 -22.15 -27.57 -0.23
CA PHE A 150 -23.03 -26.88 -1.18
C PHE A 150 -22.49 -26.79 -2.63
N GLY A 151 -21.43 -27.54 -2.98
CA GLY A 151 -20.82 -27.54 -4.31
C GLY A 151 -19.83 -26.38 -4.55
N SER A 152 -19.19 -26.33 -5.73
CA SER A 152 -18.23 -25.27 -6.09
C SER A 152 -18.97 -23.95 -6.37
N GLY A 153 -19.42 -23.30 -5.31
CA GLY A 153 -20.03 -21.98 -5.37
C GLY A 153 -18.95 -20.91 -5.55
N LEU A 154 -19.14 -20.04 -6.54
CA LEU A 154 -18.51 -18.72 -6.53
C LEU A 154 -19.14 -17.94 -5.40
N ILE A 155 -18.35 -17.51 -4.43
CA ILE A 155 -18.82 -16.80 -3.22
C ILE A 155 -18.22 -15.41 -3.22
N ARG A 156 -18.93 -14.39 -2.75
CA ARG A 156 -18.35 -13.06 -2.62
C ARG A 156 -17.64 -12.94 -1.27
N LEU A 157 -16.58 -12.14 -1.21
CA LEU A 157 -15.89 -11.89 0.05
C LEU A 157 -16.85 -11.33 1.11
N GLY A 158 -17.77 -10.45 0.72
CA GLY A 158 -18.79 -9.92 1.63
C GLY A 158 -19.80 -10.94 2.17
N ASP A 159 -19.89 -12.15 1.61
CA ASP A 159 -20.74 -13.22 2.13
C ASP A 159 -20.07 -13.97 3.30
N ILE A 160 -18.73 -13.90 3.38
CA ILE A 160 -17.90 -14.63 4.36
C ILE A 160 -17.13 -13.73 5.31
N ALA A 161 -17.08 -12.42 5.03
CA ALA A 161 -16.33 -11.43 5.79
C ALA A 161 -17.11 -10.12 5.95
N ASP A 162 -16.88 -9.42 7.06
CA ASP A 162 -17.47 -8.11 7.39
C ASP A 162 -16.46 -6.96 7.15
#